data_AF-A0A1T0CDH4-F1
#
_entry.id   AF-A0A1T0CDH4-F1
#
_cell.length_a   1.000
_cell.length_b   1.000
_cell.length_c   1.000
_cell.angle_alpha   90.00
_cell.angle_beta   90.00
_cell.angle_gamma   90.00
#
_symmetry.space_group_name_H-M   'P 1'
#
loop_
_entity.id
_entity.type
_entity.pdbx_description
1 polymer ?
#
loop_
_entity_poly.entity_id
_entity_poly.type
_entity_poly.pdbx_seq_one_letter_code
_entity_poly.pdbx_strand_id
1 'polypeptide(L)'
;MTKQALAILLSIIIATYPLLAYASVASWTATKVNAVGSTTFVEAIKGNKKSIAKITPSVSAVSKFLRTLNGLSLLHSTVSTLLDGVDWVMTDGSAIKYKDSAQGFEYIFYGKSFTSAEEACNYAKSSAFLGSQSRFYSRLSNGYGSDRGKYYLAINHYNYGWSFNCVISVDYIVNKDDIIPSGYKVTYSGSKYAKGEIIEKTLPLDAVAEQAIAQAKQGNKEVQAGLEQVVREAIKAGSYNETLETNATIINDQTNTNETSQTNQNSKDETNKKAPPIDISSITNAISSLANRISSDFDRLAGKQDQIISEQQTTTRVINTQTDEILERQKKTKIAIDEMLVQGKLVNTNIDRVIDELRTNKDVTKVGLDNIHDALEKGLNGELINRKIDEAIEQAKINNQNATDAFKDAINKQLEAQARENEKVVSSVKDIESAIAELQRQQEQARAQAKADAKANTDRIVEAIEAITKEEELTKQENTEIKIDEPKIPINSVNVSFAKTCPPDTQIPFSIVGRQMNITISYANLCQLAISLSWLVKVLSTLMAAYILTGIKS
;
A
#
# COMPACT_ATOMS: atom_id res chain seq x y z
N MET A 1 1.01 -41.84 -29.98
CA MET A 1 -0.37 -41.34 -30.18
C MET A 1 -0.49 -40.71 -31.54
N THR A 2 -1.50 -41.05 -32.33
CA THR A 2 -1.76 -40.43 -33.64
C THR A 2 -2.58 -39.14 -33.50
N LYS A 3 -2.47 -38.20 -34.45
CA LYS A 3 -3.18 -36.91 -34.42
C LYS A 3 -4.70 -37.06 -34.26
N GLN A 4 -5.27 -38.14 -34.80
CA GLN A 4 -6.69 -38.50 -34.68
C GLN A 4 -7.13 -38.75 -33.23
N ALA A 5 -6.30 -39.39 -32.41
CA ALA A 5 -6.61 -39.62 -30.99
C ALA A 5 -6.67 -38.30 -30.20
N LEU A 6 -5.81 -37.32 -30.53
CA LEU A 6 -5.82 -36.00 -29.91
C LEU A 6 -7.07 -35.19 -30.28
N ALA A 7 -7.48 -35.24 -31.55
CA ALA A 7 -8.68 -34.54 -32.04
C ALA A 7 -9.98 -35.09 -31.41
N ILE A 8 -10.06 -36.42 -31.22
CA ILE A 8 -11.19 -37.08 -30.53
C ILE A 8 -11.21 -36.68 -29.05
N LEU A 9 -10.04 -36.60 -28.38
CA LEU A 9 -9.99 -36.17 -26.98
C LEU A 9 -10.44 -34.71 -26.81
N LEU A 10 -9.99 -33.80 -27.70
CA LEU A 10 -10.38 -32.39 -27.66
C LEU A 10 -11.89 -32.20 -27.87
N SER A 11 -12.49 -32.93 -28.82
CA SER A 11 -13.91 -32.80 -29.13
C SER A 11 -14.81 -33.34 -28.01
N ILE A 12 -14.38 -34.39 -27.27
CA ILE A 12 -15.08 -34.85 -26.06
C ILE A 12 -15.00 -33.81 -24.93
N ILE A 13 -13.86 -33.15 -24.74
CA ILE A 13 -13.72 -32.05 -23.76
C ILE A 13 -14.66 -30.88 -24.09
N ILE A 14 -14.77 -30.50 -25.37
CA ILE A 14 -15.69 -29.42 -25.78
C ILE A 14 -17.16 -29.83 -25.61
N ALA A 15 -17.52 -31.08 -25.92
CA ALA A 15 -18.89 -31.58 -25.82
C ALA A 15 -19.39 -31.77 -24.37
N THR A 16 -18.50 -32.03 -23.41
CA THR A 16 -18.87 -32.29 -22.00
C THR A 16 -18.93 -31.04 -21.12
N TYR A 17 -18.47 -29.88 -21.61
CA TYR A 17 -18.49 -28.61 -20.90
C TYR A 17 -19.33 -27.54 -21.63
N PRO A 18 -20.67 -27.60 -21.59
CA PRO A 18 -21.56 -26.58 -22.20
C PRO A 18 -21.47 -25.18 -21.55
N LEU A 19 -20.58 -24.99 -20.57
CA LEU A 19 -20.35 -23.73 -19.85
C LEU A 19 -19.71 -22.62 -20.71
N LEU A 20 -19.20 -22.93 -21.91
CA LEU A 20 -18.60 -21.94 -22.82
C LEU A 20 -19.61 -21.17 -23.68
N ALA A 21 -20.91 -21.50 -23.61
CA ALA A 21 -21.97 -20.87 -24.41
C ALA A 21 -22.79 -19.80 -23.66
N TYR A 22 -22.30 -19.28 -22.52
CA TYR A 22 -22.83 -18.04 -21.96
C TYR A 22 -22.17 -16.85 -22.65
N ALA A 23 -22.90 -16.21 -23.55
CA ALA A 23 -22.62 -14.84 -23.98
C ALA A 23 -22.86 -13.90 -22.78
N SER A 24 -21.88 -13.80 -21.87
CA SER A 24 -21.94 -12.83 -20.79
C SER A 24 -21.97 -11.43 -21.41
N VAL A 25 -22.99 -10.65 -21.04
CA VAL A 25 -23.03 -9.22 -21.35
C VAL A 25 -21.73 -8.64 -20.81
N ALA A 26 -20.89 -8.09 -21.68
CA ALA A 26 -19.53 -7.71 -21.32
C ALA A 26 -19.54 -6.81 -20.08
N SER A 27 -19.09 -7.33 -18.95
CA SER A 27 -19.01 -6.59 -17.70
C SER A 27 -17.74 -5.75 -17.67
N TRP A 28 -17.77 -4.66 -16.91
CA TRP A 28 -16.55 -3.90 -16.65
C TRP A 28 -15.56 -4.76 -15.84
N THR A 29 -14.32 -4.83 -16.30
CA THR A 29 -13.22 -5.50 -15.59
C THR A 29 -12.18 -4.47 -15.18
N ALA A 30 -11.93 -4.35 -13.87
CA ALA A 30 -10.96 -3.41 -13.32
C ALA A 30 -9.53 -3.91 -13.55
N THR A 31 -8.77 -3.24 -14.41
CA THR A 31 -7.39 -3.56 -14.77
C THR A 31 -6.38 -2.99 -13.78
N LYS A 32 -6.63 -1.78 -13.26
CA LYS A 32 -5.86 -1.18 -12.15
C LYS A 32 -6.81 -0.58 -11.13
N VAL A 33 -6.45 -0.68 -9.86
CA VAL A 33 -7.23 -0.16 -8.73
C VAL A 33 -6.20 0.27 -7.68
N ASN A 34 -6.24 1.53 -7.25
CA ASN A 34 -5.34 2.12 -6.26
C ASN A 34 -6.15 3.00 -5.29
N ALA A 35 -6.11 2.72 -3.98
CA ALA A 35 -6.77 3.52 -2.96
C ALA A 35 -5.89 4.67 -2.45
N VAL A 36 -6.49 5.87 -2.35
CA VAL A 36 -5.89 7.08 -1.77
C VAL A 36 -6.91 7.71 -0.83
N GLY A 37 -6.67 7.59 0.47
CA GLY A 37 -7.68 7.93 1.47
C GLY A 37 -8.84 6.92 1.45
N SER A 38 -10.07 7.42 1.58
CA SER A 38 -11.30 6.61 1.42
C SER A 38 -11.72 6.41 -0.03
N THR A 39 -10.94 6.87 -1.01
CA THR A 39 -11.34 6.87 -2.41
C THR A 39 -10.39 6.06 -3.28
N THR A 40 -10.93 5.35 -4.25
CA THR A 40 -10.20 4.42 -5.10
C THR A 40 -10.20 4.92 -6.53
N PHE A 41 -9.01 5.06 -7.12
CA PHE A 41 -8.84 5.29 -8.55
C PHE A 41 -8.90 3.94 -9.27
N VAL A 42 -9.71 3.85 -10.32
CA VAL A 42 -9.90 2.63 -11.09
C VAL A 42 -9.68 2.90 -12.58
N GLU A 43 -8.87 2.05 -13.19
CA GLU A 43 -8.83 1.82 -14.63
C GLU A 43 -9.62 0.54 -14.91
N ALA A 44 -10.62 0.59 -15.79
CA ALA A 44 -11.44 -0.56 -16.16
C ALA A 44 -11.64 -0.64 -17.68
N ILE A 45 -11.91 -1.85 -18.18
CA ILE A 45 -12.19 -2.13 -19.59
C ILE A 45 -13.50 -2.89 -19.77
N LYS A 46 -14.18 -2.66 -20.89
CA LYS A 46 -15.39 -3.37 -21.33
C LYS A 46 -15.44 -3.39 -22.86
N GLY A 47 -15.09 -4.53 -23.46
CA GLY A 47 -14.93 -4.62 -24.92
C GLY A 47 -13.88 -3.62 -25.41
N ASN A 48 -14.23 -2.79 -26.40
CA ASN A 48 -13.39 -1.70 -26.90
C ASN A 48 -13.51 -0.39 -26.09
N LYS A 49 -14.12 -0.39 -24.90
CA LYS A 49 -14.18 0.79 -24.03
C LYS A 49 -13.17 0.70 -22.89
N LYS A 50 -12.59 1.84 -22.54
CA LYS A 50 -11.76 2.06 -21.35
C LYS A 50 -12.38 3.16 -20.49
N SER A 51 -12.42 2.97 -19.18
CA SER A 51 -12.85 4.00 -18.22
C SER A 51 -11.77 4.24 -17.18
N ILE A 52 -11.54 5.50 -16.82
CA ILE A 52 -10.76 5.90 -15.65
C ILE A 52 -11.70 6.67 -14.73
N ALA A 53 -11.96 6.14 -13.54
CA ALA A 53 -12.94 6.70 -12.61
C ALA A 53 -12.38 6.79 -11.18
N LYS A 54 -12.89 7.77 -10.42
CA LYS A 54 -12.63 7.94 -8.99
C LYS A 54 -13.87 7.49 -8.22
N ILE A 55 -13.77 6.38 -7.49
CA ILE A 55 -14.89 5.69 -6.82
C ILE A 55 -14.67 5.70 -5.31
N THR A 56 -15.60 6.30 -4.56
CA THR A 56 -15.67 6.14 -3.10
C THR A 56 -16.71 5.05 -2.81
N PRO A 57 -16.34 3.91 -2.21
CA PRO A 57 -17.31 2.87 -1.91
C PRO A 57 -18.30 3.34 -0.85
N SER A 58 -19.60 3.07 -1.06
CA SER A 58 -20.64 3.38 -0.07
C SER A 58 -20.56 2.46 1.14
N VAL A 59 -21.10 2.91 2.28
CA VAL A 59 -21.21 2.11 3.52
C VAL A 59 -21.85 0.74 3.23
N SER A 60 -22.94 0.72 2.45
CA SER A 60 -23.63 -0.52 2.05
C SER A 60 -22.77 -1.44 1.16
N ALA A 61 -21.94 -0.89 0.26
CA ALA A 61 -21.03 -1.69 -0.55
C ALA A 61 -19.93 -2.33 0.30
N VAL A 62 -19.36 -1.57 1.25
CA VAL A 62 -18.37 -2.07 2.20
C VAL A 62 -19.01 -3.10 3.14
N SER A 63 -20.16 -2.81 3.77
CA SER A 63 -20.80 -3.72 4.72
C SER A 63 -21.33 -5.00 4.08
N LYS A 64 -21.70 -4.97 2.78
CA LYS A 64 -21.97 -6.18 1.99
C LYS A 64 -20.69 -6.98 1.73
N PHE A 65 -19.57 -6.32 1.43
CA PHE A 65 -18.27 -6.98 1.22
C PHE A 65 -17.72 -7.61 2.51
N LEU A 66 -17.86 -6.96 3.67
CA LEU A 66 -17.44 -7.47 5.00
C LEU A 66 -18.07 -8.84 5.34
N ARG A 67 -19.25 -9.15 4.80
CA ARG A 67 -19.95 -10.44 4.99
C ARG A 67 -19.38 -11.57 4.14
N THR A 68 -18.51 -11.28 3.17
CA THR A 68 -17.89 -12.27 2.29
C THR A 68 -16.60 -12.82 2.89
N LEU A 69 -16.17 -14.01 2.45
CA LEU A 69 -14.87 -14.59 2.86
C LEU A 69 -13.70 -13.65 2.54
N ASN A 70 -13.77 -12.91 1.43
CA ASN A 70 -12.75 -11.93 1.03
C ASN A 70 -12.79 -10.65 1.89
N GLY A 71 -13.92 -10.37 2.54
CA GLY A 71 -14.10 -9.24 3.45
C GLY A 71 -13.55 -9.46 4.86
N LEU A 72 -13.23 -10.70 5.23
CA LEU A 72 -12.76 -11.04 6.58
C LEU A 72 -11.46 -10.33 6.98
N SER A 73 -10.56 -10.05 6.03
CA SER A 73 -9.32 -9.32 6.29
C SER A 73 -9.59 -7.84 6.61
N LEU A 74 -10.44 -7.17 5.82
CA LEU A 74 -10.88 -5.80 6.06
C LEU A 74 -11.71 -5.68 7.34
N LEU A 75 -12.56 -6.69 7.63
CA LEU A 75 -13.31 -6.79 8.87
C LEU A 75 -12.34 -6.87 10.06
N HIS A 76 -11.35 -7.77 10.00
CA HIS A 76 -10.38 -7.95 11.07
C HIS A 76 -9.54 -6.68 11.32
N SER A 77 -8.97 -6.05 10.30
CA SER A 77 -8.13 -4.84 10.46
C SER A 77 -8.92 -3.61 10.94
N THR A 78 -10.18 -3.47 10.50
CA THR A 78 -11.05 -2.39 10.97
C THR A 78 -11.45 -2.60 12.43
N VAL A 79 -11.86 -3.82 12.79
CA VAL A 79 -12.38 -4.15 14.12
C VAL A 79 -11.28 -4.25 15.17
N SER A 80 -10.08 -4.75 14.84
CA SER A 80 -8.94 -4.77 15.76
C SER A 80 -8.58 -3.37 16.26
N THR A 81 -8.63 -2.39 15.34
CA THR A 81 -8.42 -0.96 15.62
C THR A 81 -9.57 -0.33 16.42
N LEU A 82 -10.81 -0.77 16.21
CA LEU A 82 -11.99 -0.20 16.86
C LEU A 82 -12.26 -0.76 18.27
N LEU A 83 -11.98 -2.04 18.51
CA LEU A 83 -12.31 -2.77 19.73
C LEU A 83 -11.09 -3.19 20.56
N ASP A 84 -9.91 -2.65 20.28
CA ASP A 84 -8.66 -2.91 21.02
C ASP A 84 -8.39 -4.41 21.29
N GLY A 85 -8.53 -5.21 20.23
CA GLY A 85 -8.29 -6.67 20.26
C GLY A 85 -9.21 -7.49 21.18
N VAL A 86 -10.38 -6.99 21.54
CA VAL A 86 -11.45 -7.79 22.19
C VAL A 86 -11.91 -8.93 21.27
N ASP A 87 -12.14 -10.11 21.85
CA ASP A 87 -12.77 -11.24 21.14
C ASP A 87 -14.17 -10.85 20.64
N TRP A 88 -14.34 -10.90 19.32
CA TRP A 88 -15.60 -10.62 18.64
C TRP A 88 -16.03 -11.80 17.76
N VAL A 89 -17.34 -11.94 17.58
CA VAL A 89 -17.96 -12.92 16.69
C VAL A 89 -18.99 -12.23 15.79
N MET A 90 -18.99 -12.54 14.50
CA MET A 90 -20.03 -12.04 13.60
C MET A 90 -21.33 -12.80 13.85
N THR A 91 -22.40 -12.07 14.21
CA THR A 91 -23.76 -12.62 14.31
C THR A 91 -24.50 -12.42 13.01
N ASP A 92 -25.18 -13.48 12.55
CA ASP A 92 -26.12 -13.55 11.41
C ASP A 92 -25.71 -12.87 10.08
N GLY A 93 -24.47 -12.40 10.00
CA GLY A 93 -23.99 -11.58 8.90
C GLY A 93 -24.52 -10.14 8.90
N SER A 94 -25.12 -9.61 9.96
CA SER A 94 -25.53 -8.19 10.04
C SER A 94 -24.75 -7.34 11.03
N ALA A 95 -24.16 -7.96 12.07
CA ALA A 95 -23.45 -7.27 13.14
C ALA A 95 -22.29 -8.12 13.69
N ILE A 96 -21.42 -7.49 14.48
CA ILE A 96 -20.49 -8.20 15.35
C ILE A 96 -20.95 -8.09 16.81
N LYS A 97 -20.87 -9.18 17.55
CA LYS A 97 -20.97 -9.20 19.01
C LYS A 97 -19.57 -9.22 19.60
N TYR A 98 -19.38 -8.47 20.67
CA TYR A 98 -18.11 -8.39 21.40
C TYR A 98 -18.35 -8.24 22.90
N LYS A 99 -17.38 -8.66 23.70
CA LYS A 99 -17.45 -8.60 25.16
C LYS A 99 -16.67 -7.40 25.68
N ASP A 100 -17.39 -6.41 26.19
CA ASP A 100 -16.80 -5.20 26.74
C ASP A 100 -16.93 -5.19 28.27
N SER A 101 -16.14 -4.34 28.93
CA SER A 101 -16.16 -4.22 30.38
C SER A 101 -16.92 -2.97 30.81
N ALA A 102 -17.88 -3.13 31.73
CA ALA A 102 -18.74 -2.03 32.17
C ALA A 102 -17.98 -0.86 32.82
N GLN A 103 -16.78 -1.10 33.37
CA GLN A 103 -15.92 -0.06 33.97
C GLN A 103 -14.56 0.06 33.24
N GLY A 104 -14.48 -0.43 31.99
CA GLY A 104 -13.24 -0.47 31.20
C GLY A 104 -12.27 -1.57 31.64
N PHE A 105 -11.08 -1.59 31.06
CA PHE A 105 -10.08 -2.64 31.30
C PHE A 105 -8.93 -2.17 32.20
N GLU A 106 -8.37 -3.10 32.97
CA GLU A 106 -7.10 -2.97 33.66
C GLU A 106 -6.00 -3.70 32.90
N TYR A 107 -4.87 -3.05 32.69
CA TYR A 107 -3.71 -3.66 32.04
C TYR A 107 -2.65 -3.88 33.11
N ILE A 108 -2.42 -5.14 33.50
CA ILE A 108 -1.42 -5.50 34.50
C ILE A 108 -0.13 -5.90 33.79
N PHE A 109 0.96 -5.21 34.11
CA PHE A 109 2.29 -5.46 33.58
C PHE A 109 3.30 -5.45 34.71
N TYR A 110 3.98 -6.59 34.92
CA TYR A 110 4.97 -6.77 36.00
C TYR A 110 4.48 -6.31 37.38
N GLY A 111 3.23 -6.67 37.74
CA GLY A 111 2.61 -6.37 39.03
C GLY A 111 2.13 -4.92 39.20
N LYS A 112 2.22 -4.07 38.17
CA LYS A 112 1.63 -2.73 38.15
C LYS A 112 0.39 -2.70 37.27
N SER A 113 -0.61 -1.91 37.68
CA SER A 113 -1.84 -1.63 36.94
C SER A 113 -1.68 -0.36 36.10
N PHE A 114 -2.28 -0.38 34.90
CA PHE A 114 -2.32 0.69 33.92
C PHE A 114 -3.72 0.79 33.30
N THR A 115 -4.06 1.96 32.76
CA THR A 115 -5.36 2.25 32.13
C THR A 115 -5.42 1.82 30.67
N SER A 116 -4.26 1.65 30.01
CA SER A 116 -4.16 1.15 28.64
C SER A 116 -2.91 0.27 28.43
N ALA A 117 -2.94 -0.56 27.38
CA ALA A 117 -1.77 -1.31 26.95
C ALA A 117 -0.61 -0.37 26.53
N GLU A 118 -0.93 0.80 25.95
CA GLU A 118 0.08 1.80 25.59
C GLU A 118 0.78 2.38 26.82
N GLU A 119 0.03 2.72 27.88
CA GLU A 119 0.61 3.21 29.14
C GLU A 119 1.53 2.16 29.78
N ALA A 120 1.08 0.90 29.82
CA ALA A 120 1.88 -0.23 30.29
C ALA A 120 3.16 -0.45 29.46
N CYS A 121 3.07 -0.37 28.13
CA CYS A 121 4.24 -0.49 27.27
C CYS A 121 5.15 0.73 27.33
N ASN A 122 4.64 1.94 27.57
CA ASN A 122 5.44 3.12 27.87
C ASN A 122 6.18 2.98 29.21
N TYR A 123 5.58 2.35 30.22
CA TYR A 123 6.31 1.94 31.42
C TYR A 123 7.42 0.92 31.12
N ALA A 124 7.22 -0.01 30.19
CA ALA A 124 8.27 -0.93 29.73
C ALA A 124 9.46 -0.21 29.05
N LYS A 125 9.27 1.02 28.54
CA LYS A 125 10.36 1.90 28.05
C LYS A 125 11.15 2.57 29.18
N SER A 126 10.59 2.65 30.39
CA SER A 126 11.17 3.46 31.47
C SER A 126 12.53 2.91 31.94
N SER A 127 13.44 3.81 32.32
CA SER A 127 14.72 3.46 32.92
C SER A 127 14.55 2.65 34.22
N ALA A 128 13.47 2.89 34.97
CA ALA A 128 13.11 2.11 36.15
C ALA A 128 12.78 0.64 35.80
N PHE A 129 11.94 0.39 34.79
CA PHE A 129 11.66 -0.97 34.34
C PHE A 129 12.90 -1.64 33.75
N LEU A 130 13.55 -1.00 32.77
CA LEU A 130 14.70 -1.59 32.09
C LEU A 130 15.86 -1.85 33.06
N GLY A 131 16.12 -0.94 34.01
CA GLY A 131 17.14 -1.11 35.05
C GLY A 131 16.86 -2.31 35.97
N SER A 132 15.58 -2.60 36.28
CA SER A 132 15.20 -3.82 37.02
C SER A 132 15.44 -5.10 36.21
N GLN A 133 15.32 -5.05 34.87
CA GLN A 133 15.61 -6.16 33.95
C GLN A 133 17.12 -6.27 33.67
N SER A 134 17.95 -6.11 34.70
CA SER A 134 19.40 -5.82 34.66
C SER A 134 20.26 -6.58 33.64
N ARG A 135 19.93 -7.84 33.31
CA ARG A 135 20.62 -8.64 32.28
C ARG A 135 20.44 -8.13 30.85
N PHE A 136 19.31 -7.50 30.56
CA PHE A 136 19.02 -6.89 29.27
C PHE A 136 19.65 -5.50 29.20
N TYR A 137 19.41 -4.65 30.21
CA TYR A 137 19.94 -3.29 30.22
C TYR A 137 21.47 -3.25 30.14
N SER A 138 22.17 -4.15 30.84
CA SER A 138 23.64 -4.25 30.76
C SER A 138 24.16 -4.68 29.37
N ARG A 139 23.43 -5.52 28.61
CA ARG A 139 23.82 -5.82 27.22
C ARG A 139 23.58 -4.64 26.30
N LEU A 140 22.49 -3.90 26.51
CA LEU A 140 22.17 -2.69 25.74
C LEU A 140 23.14 -1.53 26.07
N SER A 141 23.53 -1.35 27.33
CA SER A 141 24.44 -0.28 27.75
C SER A 141 25.91 -0.59 27.46
N ASN A 142 26.34 -1.85 27.61
CA ASN A 142 27.76 -2.21 27.52
C ASN A 142 28.17 -2.67 26.12
N GLY A 143 27.24 -3.15 25.30
CA GLY A 143 27.53 -3.62 23.94
C GLY A 143 27.60 -2.53 22.88
N TYR A 144 26.96 -1.37 23.12
CA TYR A 144 26.61 -0.41 22.05
C TYR A 144 27.00 1.05 22.35
N GLY A 145 27.81 1.29 23.38
CA GLY A 145 28.40 2.60 23.67
C GLY A 145 27.52 3.54 24.49
N SER A 146 28.15 4.57 25.06
CA SER A 146 27.55 5.56 25.97
C SER A 146 26.59 6.56 25.30
N ASP A 147 26.43 6.49 23.98
CA ASP A 147 25.62 7.43 23.20
C ASP A 147 24.14 7.06 23.27
N ARG A 148 23.54 7.41 24.42
CA ARG A 148 22.15 7.13 24.86
C ARG A 148 21.02 7.63 23.94
N GLY A 149 21.30 8.05 22.71
CA GLY A 149 20.38 8.79 21.83
C GLY A 149 19.97 8.10 20.52
N LYS A 150 20.40 6.86 20.24
CA LYS A 150 20.21 6.21 18.92
C LYS A 150 19.36 4.94 18.92
N TYR A 151 18.36 4.84 19.78
CA TYR A 151 17.47 3.67 19.85
C TYR A 151 16.03 4.06 19.51
N TYR A 152 15.51 3.55 18.38
CA TYR A 152 14.07 3.61 18.11
C TYR A 152 13.38 2.46 18.82
N LEU A 153 12.46 2.79 19.73
CA LEU A 153 11.77 1.81 20.56
C LEU A 153 10.35 1.58 20.06
N ALA A 154 10.24 0.74 19.03
CA ALA A 154 8.99 0.37 18.37
C ALA A 154 8.14 -0.53 19.26
N ILE A 155 7.15 0.04 19.95
CA ILE A 155 6.09 -0.75 20.57
C ILE A 155 5.11 -1.15 19.47
N ASN A 156 5.18 -2.41 19.05
CA ASN A 156 3.99 -3.05 18.51
C ASN A 156 3.24 -3.67 19.68
N HIS A 157 2.03 -3.18 19.95
CA HIS A 157 1.10 -3.93 20.79
C HIS A 157 0.34 -4.96 19.96
N TYR A 158 0.18 -6.16 20.51
CA TYR A 158 -0.74 -7.16 20.00
C TYR A 158 -1.65 -7.56 21.16
N ASN A 159 -2.88 -7.04 21.15
CA ASN A 159 -3.93 -7.50 22.05
C ASN A 159 -4.43 -8.85 21.55
N TYR A 160 -4.15 -9.90 22.31
CA TYR A 160 -4.66 -11.25 22.14
C TYR A 160 -5.67 -11.52 23.26
N GLY A 161 -6.90 -11.04 23.09
CA GLY A 161 -7.99 -11.18 24.04
C GLY A 161 -7.64 -10.62 25.42
N TRP A 162 -7.30 -11.50 26.35
CA TRP A 162 -6.98 -11.19 27.76
C TRP A 162 -5.48 -10.93 28.02
N SER A 163 -4.69 -10.74 26.97
CA SER A 163 -3.24 -10.46 27.08
C SER A 163 -2.79 -9.43 26.04
N PHE A 164 -1.71 -8.74 26.35
CA PHE A 164 -1.05 -7.83 25.42
C PHE A 164 0.46 -8.07 25.42
N ASN A 165 1.13 -7.66 24.36
CA ASN A 165 2.58 -7.75 24.23
C ASN A 165 3.18 -6.38 23.99
N CYS A 166 4.24 -6.04 24.71
CA CYS A 166 5.09 -4.90 24.47
C CYS A 166 6.36 -5.39 23.79
N VAL A 167 6.45 -5.22 22.46
CA VAL A 167 7.71 -5.48 21.75
C VAL A 167 8.67 -4.32 22.01
N ILE A 168 9.92 -4.66 22.31
CA ILE A 168 11.06 -3.76 22.46
C ILE A 168 12.09 -4.18 21.41
N SER A 169 12.12 -3.46 20.28
CA SER A 169 13.25 -3.52 19.34
C SER A 169 14.36 -2.59 19.81
N VAL A 170 15.59 -2.95 19.47
CA VAL A 170 16.75 -2.07 19.61
C VAL A 170 17.38 -1.99 18.23
N ASP A 171 16.96 -0.98 17.47
CA ASP A 171 17.39 -0.80 16.08
C ASP A 171 18.65 0.08 16.01
N TYR A 172 19.52 -0.16 15.03
CA TYR A 172 20.80 0.52 14.88
C TYR A 172 20.69 1.65 13.85
N ILE A 173 20.89 2.89 14.30
CA ILE A 173 20.90 4.08 13.44
C ILE A 173 22.30 4.24 12.84
N VAL A 174 22.48 3.76 11.60
CA VAL A 174 23.74 3.90 10.83
C VAL A 174 23.94 5.37 10.48
N ASN A 175 22.96 5.94 9.80
CA ASN A 175 22.85 7.35 9.44
C ASN A 175 21.54 7.90 10.02
N LYS A 176 21.37 9.23 10.08
CA LYS A 176 20.18 9.88 10.67
C LYS A 176 18.85 9.34 10.10
N ASP A 177 18.87 8.89 8.86
CA ASP A 177 17.72 8.43 8.09
C ASP A 177 17.73 6.91 7.79
N ASP A 178 18.83 6.19 8.10
CA ASP A 178 18.97 4.74 7.91
C ASP A 178 18.92 3.98 9.24
N ILE A 179 17.75 3.42 9.54
CA ILE A 179 17.55 2.50 10.66
C ILE A 179 17.75 1.07 10.13
N ILE A 180 18.90 0.45 10.43
CA ILE A 180 19.05 -1.00 10.27
C ILE A 180 18.40 -1.66 11.50
N PRO A 181 17.36 -2.49 11.33
CA PRO A 181 16.81 -3.23 12.46
C PRO A 181 17.84 -4.21 12.97
N SER A 182 18.45 -3.90 14.11
CA SER A 182 19.38 -4.82 14.76
C SER A 182 18.55 -6.00 15.26
N GLY A 183 19.08 -7.22 15.13
CA GLY A 183 18.31 -8.46 15.34
C GLY A 183 17.78 -8.69 16.76
N TYR A 184 17.97 -7.74 17.68
CA TYR A 184 17.53 -7.86 19.06
C TYR A 184 16.13 -7.28 19.27
N LYS A 185 15.15 -8.19 19.37
CA LYS A 185 13.77 -7.89 19.76
C LYS A 185 13.44 -8.69 21.02
N VAL A 186 12.91 -8.01 22.03
CA VAL A 186 12.41 -8.63 23.27
C VAL A 186 10.93 -8.35 23.37
N THR A 187 10.13 -9.39 23.62
CA THR A 187 8.69 -9.24 23.82
C THR A 187 8.38 -9.44 25.30
N TYR A 188 7.74 -8.45 25.91
CA TYR A 188 7.25 -8.53 27.28
C TYR A 188 5.72 -8.65 27.26
N SER A 189 5.17 -9.71 27.85
CA SER A 189 3.72 -9.91 27.91
C SER A 189 3.12 -9.29 29.18
N GLY A 190 1.95 -8.70 29.04
CA GLY A 190 1.08 -8.26 30.13
C GLY A 190 -0.32 -8.88 30.01
N SER A 191 -1.12 -8.74 31.06
CA SER A 191 -2.47 -9.29 31.15
C SER A 191 -3.50 -8.18 31.14
N LYS A 192 -4.61 -8.38 30.43
CA LYS A 192 -5.77 -7.48 30.36
C LYS A 192 -6.88 -8.09 31.22
N TYR A 193 -7.49 -7.31 32.10
CA TYR A 193 -8.58 -7.74 32.99
C TYR A 193 -9.77 -6.79 32.84
N ALA A 194 -11.00 -7.31 32.86
CA ALA A 194 -12.20 -6.47 32.88
C ALA A 194 -12.43 -5.89 34.28
N LYS A 195 -12.73 -4.59 34.39
CA LYS A 195 -13.19 -3.97 35.64
C LYS A 195 -14.72 -4.05 35.73
N GLY A 196 -15.21 -4.77 36.72
CA GLY A 196 -16.63 -5.03 36.90
C GLY A 196 -17.19 -6.07 35.92
N GLU A 197 -18.47 -5.99 35.62
CA GLU A 197 -19.17 -6.99 34.79
C GLU A 197 -18.76 -6.90 33.31
N ILE A 198 -18.62 -8.08 32.69
CA ILE A 198 -18.41 -8.22 31.23
C ILE A 198 -19.78 -8.22 30.56
N ILE A 199 -20.06 -7.16 29.80
CA ILE A 199 -21.32 -6.96 29.09
C ILE A 199 -21.17 -7.30 27.60
N GLU A 200 -22.14 -8.01 27.05
CA GLU A 200 -22.19 -8.29 25.61
C GLU A 200 -22.72 -7.06 24.87
N LYS A 201 -21.91 -6.50 23.98
CA LYS A 201 -22.27 -5.38 23.09
C LYS A 201 -22.39 -5.89 21.66
N THR A 202 -23.21 -5.20 20.87
CA THR A 202 -23.40 -5.48 19.44
C THR A 202 -23.08 -4.23 18.64
N LEU A 203 -22.29 -4.36 17.59
CA LEU A 203 -21.93 -3.28 16.66
C LEU A 203 -22.40 -3.66 15.23
N PRO A 204 -23.30 -2.88 14.60
CA PRO A 204 -23.75 -3.14 13.23
C PRO A 204 -22.60 -3.11 12.22
N LEU A 205 -22.65 -3.96 11.19
CA LEU A 205 -21.63 -3.97 10.13
C LEU A 205 -21.59 -2.67 9.31
N ASP A 206 -22.67 -1.89 9.28
CA ASP A 206 -22.67 -0.56 8.66
C ASP A 206 -21.80 0.42 9.44
N ALA A 207 -21.82 0.38 10.79
CA ALA A 207 -20.92 1.18 11.62
C ALA A 207 -19.46 0.72 11.50
N VAL A 208 -19.21 -0.58 11.33
CA VAL A 208 -17.87 -1.09 10.98
C VAL A 208 -17.42 -0.59 9.61
N ALA A 209 -18.32 -0.59 8.61
CA ALA A 209 -18.03 -0.09 7.28
C ALA A 209 -17.75 1.42 7.25
N GLU A 210 -18.48 2.23 8.01
CA GLU A 210 -18.17 3.65 8.23
C GLU A 210 -16.79 3.84 8.83
N GLN A 211 -16.44 3.04 9.85
CA GLN A 211 -15.11 3.10 10.48
C GLN A 211 -14.00 2.66 9.52
N ALA A 212 -14.23 1.68 8.64
CA ALA A 212 -13.27 1.29 7.60
C ALA A 212 -13.02 2.46 6.63
N ILE A 213 -14.07 3.12 6.17
CA ILE A 213 -13.99 4.31 5.30
C ILE A 213 -13.23 5.44 6.02
N ALA A 214 -13.47 5.64 7.32
CA ALA A 214 -12.77 6.64 8.13
C ALA A 214 -11.27 6.33 8.31
N GLN A 215 -10.91 5.10 8.66
CA GLN A 215 -9.50 4.67 8.81
C GLN A 215 -8.74 4.76 7.48
N ALA A 216 -9.36 4.38 6.36
CA ALA A 216 -8.77 4.53 5.04
C ALA A 216 -8.50 6.01 4.72
N LYS A 217 -9.44 6.92 5.04
CA LYS A 217 -9.28 8.38 4.92
C LYS A 217 -8.12 8.92 5.76
N GLN A 218 -7.87 8.35 6.93
CA GLN A 218 -6.74 8.69 7.82
C GLN A 218 -5.39 8.13 7.34
N GLY A 219 -5.36 7.31 6.28
CA GLY A 219 -4.12 6.79 5.69
C GLY A 219 -3.80 5.32 6.02
N ASN A 220 -4.67 4.60 6.73
CA ASN A 220 -4.44 3.18 7.05
C ASN A 220 -4.32 2.35 5.76
N LYS A 221 -3.13 1.78 5.53
CA LYS A 221 -2.78 1.07 4.29
C LYS A 221 -3.45 -0.29 4.13
N GLU A 222 -3.64 -1.03 5.22
CA GLU A 222 -4.33 -2.33 5.17
C GLU A 222 -5.81 -2.14 4.83
N VAL A 223 -6.44 -1.12 5.43
CA VAL A 223 -7.84 -0.78 5.18
C VAL A 223 -8.02 -0.19 3.78
N GLN A 224 -7.07 0.64 3.29
CA GLN A 224 -7.04 1.10 1.89
C GLN A 224 -7.03 -0.08 0.91
N ALA A 225 -6.14 -1.07 1.09
CA ALA A 225 -6.09 -2.27 0.25
C ALA A 225 -7.38 -3.11 0.31
N GLY A 226 -8.04 -3.17 1.48
CA GLY A 226 -9.35 -3.79 1.60
C GLY A 226 -10.45 -3.06 0.82
N LEU A 227 -10.47 -1.71 0.82
CA LEU A 227 -11.41 -0.92 0.02
C LEU A 227 -11.19 -1.09 -1.50
N GLU A 228 -9.96 -1.33 -1.96
CA GLU A 228 -9.71 -1.70 -3.36
C GLU A 228 -10.46 -2.97 -3.76
N GLN A 229 -10.49 -3.98 -2.88
CA GLN A 229 -11.23 -5.22 -3.13
C GLN A 229 -12.76 -5.01 -3.07
N VAL A 230 -13.26 -4.17 -2.16
CA VAL A 230 -14.68 -3.73 -2.17
C VAL A 230 -15.05 -3.16 -3.55
N VAL A 231 -14.21 -2.26 -4.08
CA VAL A 231 -14.46 -1.61 -5.38
C VAL A 231 -14.35 -2.61 -6.53
N ARG A 232 -13.36 -3.54 -6.52
CA ARG A 232 -13.25 -4.60 -7.53
C ARG A 232 -14.50 -5.49 -7.58
N GLU A 233 -14.97 -5.97 -6.44
CA GLU A 233 -16.17 -6.82 -6.39
C GLU A 233 -17.46 -6.05 -6.74
N ALA A 234 -17.57 -4.80 -6.33
CA ALA A 234 -18.69 -3.95 -6.70
C ALA A 234 -18.72 -3.62 -8.21
N ILE A 235 -17.56 -3.51 -8.88
CA ILE A 235 -17.47 -3.37 -10.34
C ILE A 235 -17.91 -4.67 -11.04
N LYS A 236 -17.42 -5.83 -10.59
CA LYS A 236 -17.86 -7.14 -11.11
C LYS A 236 -19.37 -7.34 -10.96
N ALA A 237 -19.95 -6.91 -9.84
CA ALA A 237 -21.38 -6.93 -9.57
C ALA A 237 -22.19 -5.87 -10.34
N GLY A 238 -21.53 -4.98 -11.10
CA GLY A 238 -22.16 -3.95 -11.91
C GLY A 238 -22.60 -2.69 -11.15
N SER A 239 -22.32 -2.57 -9.85
CA SER A 239 -22.75 -1.46 -9.00
C SER A 239 -22.22 -0.08 -9.43
N TYR A 240 -21.15 -0.05 -10.23
CA TYR A 240 -20.56 1.18 -10.78
C TYR A 240 -20.64 1.24 -12.31
N ASN A 241 -21.50 0.43 -12.95
CA ASN A 241 -21.64 0.41 -14.41
C ASN A 241 -21.95 1.80 -14.98
N GLU A 242 -22.88 2.55 -14.36
CA GLU A 242 -23.22 3.90 -14.79
C GLU A 242 -21.99 4.84 -14.74
N THR A 243 -21.33 4.91 -13.58
CA THR A 243 -20.11 5.72 -13.39
C THR A 243 -18.99 5.36 -14.38
N LEU A 244 -18.84 4.09 -14.72
CA LEU A 244 -17.83 3.64 -15.68
C LEU A 244 -18.23 3.91 -17.14
N GLU A 245 -19.52 3.78 -17.50
CA GLU A 245 -19.99 4.15 -18.85
C GLU A 245 -19.93 5.67 -19.07
N THR A 246 -20.24 6.50 -18.07
CA THR A 246 -20.11 7.97 -18.15
C THR A 246 -18.66 8.42 -18.36
N ASN A 247 -17.69 7.71 -17.79
CA ASN A 247 -16.25 8.00 -17.93
C ASN A 247 -15.57 7.17 -19.04
N ALA A 248 -16.35 6.46 -19.87
CA ALA A 248 -15.82 5.57 -20.89
C ALA A 248 -15.35 6.33 -22.14
N THR A 249 -14.13 6.07 -22.57
CA THR A 249 -13.62 6.42 -23.90
C THR A 249 -13.52 5.16 -24.77
N ILE A 250 -13.70 5.32 -26.09
CA ILE A 250 -13.47 4.23 -27.04
C ILE A 250 -11.95 4.08 -27.22
N ILE A 251 -11.46 2.85 -27.07
CA ILE A 251 -10.13 2.44 -27.48
C ILE A 251 -10.16 2.37 -29.01
N ASN A 252 -9.84 3.50 -29.65
CA ASN A 252 -9.72 3.59 -31.10
C ASN A 252 -8.44 2.87 -31.56
N ASP A 253 -8.53 1.57 -31.82
CA ASP A 253 -7.64 0.90 -32.79
C ASP A 253 -7.97 1.45 -34.19
N GLN A 254 -7.43 2.62 -34.54
CA GLN A 254 -7.61 3.25 -35.85
C GLN A 254 -6.74 2.60 -36.93
N THR A 255 -7.08 1.36 -37.29
CA THR A 255 -6.80 0.79 -38.60
C THR A 255 -8.05 0.90 -39.48
N ASN A 256 -8.18 2.03 -40.18
CA ASN A 256 -9.29 2.29 -41.10
C ASN A 256 -9.34 1.22 -42.21
N THR A 257 -10.48 0.54 -42.35
CA THR A 257 -10.77 -0.33 -43.50
C THR A 257 -11.79 0.38 -44.39
N ASN A 258 -11.33 0.95 -45.51
CA ASN A 258 -12.22 1.55 -46.52
C ASN A 258 -12.54 0.51 -47.60
N GLU A 259 -13.57 -0.32 -47.38
CA GLU A 259 -14.22 -1.03 -48.48
C GLU A 259 -15.25 -0.12 -49.15
N THR A 260 -15.00 0.25 -50.40
CA THR A 260 -16.03 0.85 -51.27
C THR A 260 -16.53 -0.23 -52.22
N SER A 261 -17.77 -0.68 -52.04
CA SER A 261 -18.41 -1.57 -53.00
C SER A 261 -18.63 -0.85 -54.34
N GLN A 262 -18.19 -1.45 -55.45
CA GLN A 262 -18.65 -1.06 -56.80
C GLN A 262 -19.26 -2.25 -57.54
N THR A 263 -20.31 -1.93 -58.29
CA THR A 263 -21.23 -2.87 -58.92
C THR A 263 -20.80 -3.23 -60.34
N ASN A 264 -21.17 -4.43 -60.78
CA ASN A 264 -20.92 -4.99 -62.12
C ASN A 264 -21.17 -4.04 -63.32
N GLN A 265 -20.33 -4.16 -64.35
CA GLN A 265 -20.80 -4.13 -65.75
C GLN A 265 -19.91 -5.00 -66.68
N ASN A 266 -20.53 -5.62 -67.68
CA ASN A 266 -19.91 -6.55 -68.64
C ASN A 266 -19.13 -5.82 -69.77
N SER A 267 -18.07 -6.45 -70.30
CA SER A 267 -17.92 -6.62 -71.76
C SER A 267 -16.95 -7.76 -72.13
N LYS A 268 -16.91 -8.11 -73.42
CA LYS A 268 -16.30 -9.32 -74.03
C LYS A 268 -14.80 -9.22 -74.36
N ASP A 269 -14.22 -10.41 -74.55
CA ASP A 269 -13.11 -10.81 -75.45
C ASP A 269 -12.13 -9.73 -75.97
N GLU A 270 -10.82 -9.92 -75.73
CA GLU A 270 -9.95 -10.61 -76.71
C GLU A 270 -8.56 -10.97 -76.14
N THR A 271 -7.78 -11.73 -76.92
CA THR A 271 -6.56 -12.44 -76.49
C THR A 271 -5.30 -11.58 -76.40
N ASN A 272 -4.68 -11.49 -75.20
CA ASN A 272 -3.22 -11.62 -75.05
C ASN A 272 -2.79 -11.86 -73.58
N LYS A 273 -2.11 -12.97 -73.27
CA LYS A 273 -1.63 -13.26 -71.91
C LYS A 273 -0.30 -12.55 -71.62
N LYS A 274 -0.39 -11.29 -71.18
CA LYS A 274 0.67 -10.64 -70.39
C LYS A 274 0.43 -10.95 -68.91
N ALA A 275 1.46 -11.25 -68.14
CA ALA A 275 1.32 -11.52 -66.70
C ALA A 275 0.64 -10.32 -66.01
N PRO A 276 -0.27 -10.56 -65.03
CA PRO A 276 -0.96 -9.47 -64.35
C PRO A 276 0.06 -8.56 -63.67
N PRO A 277 -0.18 -7.23 -63.63
CA PRO A 277 0.68 -6.32 -62.88
C PRO A 277 0.71 -6.74 -61.40
N ILE A 278 1.90 -6.75 -60.82
CA ILE A 278 2.09 -7.04 -59.40
C ILE A 278 1.30 -6.02 -58.58
N ASP A 279 0.37 -6.50 -57.75
CA ASP A 279 -0.48 -5.64 -56.93
C ASP A 279 0.26 -5.15 -55.68
N ILE A 280 1.06 -4.12 -55.89
CA ILE A 280 1.79 -3.38 -54.85
C ILE A 280 0.87 -2.79 -53.78
N SER A 281 -0.45 -2.66 -54.01
CA SER A 281 -1.42 -2.19 -53.00
C SER A 281 -1.35 -2.99 -51.71
N SER A 282 -1.08 -4.30 -51.79
CA SER A 282 -0.89 -5.18 -50.63
C SER A 282 0.33 -4.77 -49.77
N ILE A 283 1.44 -4.40 -50.42
CA ILE A 283 2.68 -3.95 -49.77
C ILE A 283 2.50 -2.53 -49.23
N THR A 284 1.89 -1.62 -50.00
CA THR A 284 1.57 -0.26 -49.55
C THR A 284 0.68 -0.28 -48.31
N ASN A 285 -0.37 -1.11 -48.31
CA ASN A 285 -1.26 -1.27 -47.15
C ASN A 285 -0.54 -1.86 -45.93
N ALA A 286 0.39 -2.82 -46.12
CA ALA A 286 1.20 -3.36 -45.04
C ALA A 286 2.10 -2.28 -44.42
N ILE A 287 2.78 -1.47 -45.25
CA ILE A 287 3.64 -0.37 -44.82
C ILE A 287 2.82 0.71 -44.09
N SER A 288 1.66 1.13 -44.62
CA SER A 288 0.76 2.07 -43.95
C SER A 288 0.25 1.52 -42.61
N SER A 289 -0.04 0.22 -42.51
CA SER A 289 -0.44 -0.39 -41.22
C SER A 289 0.69 -0.35 -40.20
N LEU A 290 1.94 -0.55 -40.62
CA LEU A 290 3.12 -0.49 -39.76
C LEU A 290 3.39 0.94 -39.30
N ALA A 291 3.31 1.93 -40.20
CA ALA A 291 3.47 3.35 -39.87
C ALA A 291 2.41 3.81 -38.84
N ASN A 292 1.14 3.44 -39.04
CA ASN A 292 0.06 3.75 -38.09
C ASN A 292 0.28 3.07 -36.73
N ARG A 293 0.80 1.84 -36.71
CA ARG A 293 1.11 1.13 -35.47
C ARG A 293 2.27 1.75 -34.70
N ILE A 294 3.31 2.21 -35.40
CA ILE A 294 4.43 2.97 -34.82
C ILE A 294 3.92 4.31 -34.24
N SER A 295 3.06 5.03 -34.98
CA SER A 295 2.44 6.27 -34.48
C SER A 295 1.62 6.03 -33.21
N SER A 296 0.80 4.98 -33.20
CA SER A 296 -0.02 4.60 -32.03
C SER A 296 0.83 4.25 -30.80
N ASP A 297 1.95 3.54 -30.96
CA ASP A 297 2.86 3.28 -29.85
C ASP A 297 3.58 4.55 -29.36
N PHE A 298 3.88 5.51 -30.24
CA PHE A 298 4.38 6.85 -29.86
C PHE A 298 3.33 7.65 -29.07
N ASP A 299 2.07 7.67 -29.50
CA ASP A 299 0.98 8.32 -28.76
C ASP A 299 0.74 7.66 -27.40
N ARG A 300 0.90 6.33 -27.32
CA ARG A 300 0.80 5.57 -26.07
C ARG A 300 1.99 5.80 -25.13
N LEU A 301 3.17 6.14 -25.66
CA LEU A 301 4.32 6.62 -24.92
C LEU A 301 4.10 8.05 -24.40
N ALA A 302 3.57 8.95 -25.23
CA ALA A 302 3.21 10.31 -24.83
C ALA A 302 2.16 10.31 -23.70
N GLY A 303 1.08 9.52 -23.82
CA GLY A 303 0.06 9.38 -22.77
C GLY A 303 0.59 8.81 -21.45
N LYS A 304 1.58 7.90 -21.49
CA LYS A 304 2.30 7.46 -20.28
C LYS A 304 3.15 8.58 -19.67
N GLN A 305 3.76 9.41 -20.50
CA GLN A 305 4.56 10.55 -20.04
C GLN A 305 3.69 11.60 -19.36
N ASP A 306 2.49 11.89 -19.90
CA ASP A 306 1.52 12.79 -19.27
C ASP A 306 0.97 12.24 -17.95
N GLN A 307 0.77 10.91 -17.85
CA GLN A 307 0.44 10.27 -16.57
C GLN A 307 1.53 10.54 -15.51
N ILE A 308 2.81 10.34 -15.85
CA ILE A 308 3.95 10.59 -14.96
C ILE A 308 4.02 12.06 -14.53
N ILE A 309 3.75 13.01 -15.44
CA ILE A 309 3.68 14.44 -15.10
C ILE A 309 2.54 14.71 -14.11
N SER A 310 1.37 14.09 -14.28
CA SER A 310 0.24 14.26 -13.36
C SER A 310 0.54 13.68 -11.96
N GLU A 311 1.28 12.57 -11.90
CA GLU A 311 1.74 11.94 -10.65
C GLU A 311 2.80 12.80 -9.95
N GLN A 312 3.73 13.39 -10.70
CA GLN A 312 4.69 14.38 -10.18
C GLN A 312 3.99 15.63 -9.65
N GLN A 313 3.06 16.24 -10.41
CA GLN A 313 2.27 17.39 -9.95
C GLN A 313 1.44 17.07 -8.70
N THR A 314 0.89 15.86 -8.61
CA THR A 314 0.17 15.40 -7.41
C THR A 314 1.11 15.28 -6.21
N THR A 315 2.31 14.73 -6.42
CA THR A 315 3.37 14.64 -5.41
C THR A 315 3.80 16.03 -4.93
N THR A 316 4.01 16.99 -5.84
CA THR A 316 4.31 18.39 -5.49
C THR A 316 3.19 19.03 -4.67
N ARG A 317 1.91 18.78 -5.00
CA ARG A 317 0.79 19.28 -4.18
C ARG A 317 0.76 18.67 -2.78
N VAL A 318 1.07 17.38 -2.63
CA VAL A 318 1.17 16.72 -1.31
C VAL A 318 2.31 17.34 -0.49
N ILE A 319 3.48 17.55 -1.09
CA ILE A 319 4.63 18.20 -0.46
C ILE A 319 4.25 19.62 -0.01
N ASN A 320 3.65 20.43 -0.87
CA ASN A 320 3.22 21.80 -0.51
C ASN A 320 2.20 21.78 0.63
N THR A 321 1.22 20.86 0.60
CA THR A 321 0.23 20.71 1.69
C THR A 321 0.90 20.34 3.02
N GLN A 322 1.89 19.45 3.01
CA GLN A 322 2.65 19.08 4.20
C GLN A 322 3.51 20.25 4.71
N THR A 323 4.10 21.05 3.82
CA THR A 323 4.83 22.28 4.18
C THR A 323 3.91 23.30 4.84
N ASP A 324 2.70 23.51 4.31
CA ASP A 324 1.69 24.40 4.91
C ASP A 324 1.22 23.89 6.29
N GLU A 325 1.01 22.59 6.45
CA GLU A 325 0.72 21.99 7.76
C GLU A 325 1.86 22.18 8.78
N ILE A 326 3.11 22.04 8.35
CA ILE A 326 4.29 22.29 9.19
C ILE A 326 4.35 23.77 9.59
N LEU A 327 4.09 24.69 8.66
CA LEU A 327 4.06 26.12 8.92
C LEU A 327 2.94 26.50 9.91
N GLU A 328 1.75 25.91 9.79
CA GLU A 328 0.66 26.10 10.76
C GLU A 328 0.98 25.50 12.14
N ARG A 329 1.67 24.33 12.19
CA ARG A 329 2.18 23.80 13.47
C ARG A 329 3.20 24.74 14.10
N GLN A 330 4.12 25.32 13.31
CA GLN A 330 5.08 26.31 13.80
C GLN A 330 4.39 27.59 14.33
N LYS A 331 3.35 28.10 13.65
CA LYS A 331 2.54 29.22 14.16
C LYS A 331 1.88 28.87 15.50
N LYS A 332 1.27 27.69 15.63
CA LYS A 332 0.64 27.25 16.89
C LYS A 332 1.66 27.08 18.01
N THR A 333 2.83 26.50 17.74
CA THR A 333 3.93 26.42 18.71
C THR A 333 4.41 27.81 19.13
N LYS A 334 4.51 28.77 18.19
CA LYS A 334 4.84 30.16 18.53
C LYS A 334 3.78 30.79 19.44
N ILE A 335 2.48 30.65 19.12
CA ILE A 335 1.39 31.14 19.96
C ILE A 335 1.47 30.51 21.36
N ALA A 336 1.70 29.20 21.48
CA ALA A 336 1.88 28.53 22.76
C ALA A 336 3.11 29.04 23.53
N ILE A 337 4.23 29.38 22.86
CA ILE A 337 5.39 30.01 23.48
C ILE A 337 5.07 31.43 23.95
N ASP A 338 4.35 32.23 23.15
CA ASP A 338 3.90 33.58 23.52
C ASP A 338 2.92 33.52 24.71
N GLU A 339 2.00 32.55 24.75
CA GLU A 339 1.14 32.25 25.89
C GLU A 339 1.93 31.77 27.12
N MET A 340 2.94 30.92 26.95
CA MET A 340 3.86 30.52 28.02
C MET A 340 4.72 31.68 28.53
N LEU A 341 5.03 32.68 27.70
CA LEU A 341 5.69 33.92 28.13
C LEU A 341 4.73 34.84 28.89
N VAL A 342 3.44 34.88 28.53
CA VAL A 342 2.40 35.58 29.30
C VAL A 342 2.11 34.86 30.62
N GLN A 343 2.04 33.52 30.62
CA GLN A 343 1.97 32.72 31.85
C GLN A 343 3.26 32.81 32.66
N GLY A 344 4.43 32.96 32.03
CA GLY A 344 5.70 33.23 32.69
C GLY A 344 5.71 34.59 33.38
N LYS A 345 5.10 35.62 32.77
CA LYS A 345 4.80 36.90 33.44
C LYS A 345 3.82 36.72 34.59
N LEU A 346 2.78 35.90 34.43
CA LEU A 346 1.82 35.57 35.50
C LEU A 346 2.49 34.77 36.64
N VAL A 347 3.47 33.93 36.32
CA VAL A 347 4.32 33.22 37.29
C VAL A 347 5.24 34.21 37.99
N ASN A 348 5.85 35.18 37.29
CA ASN A 348 6.54 36.29 37.95
C ASN A 348 5.60 37.08 38.87
N THR A 349 4.40 37.46 38.43
CA THR A 349 3.42 38.15 39.30
C THR A 349 2.97 37.28 40.49
N ASN A 350 2.89 35.97 40.32
CA ASN A 350 2.62 35.04 41.43
C ASN A 350 3.86 34.83 42.32
N ILE A 351 5.08 34.93 41.79
CA ILE A 351 6.32 34.93 42.57
C ILE A 351 6.45 36.23 43.35
N ASP A 352 6.14 37.38 42.76
CA ASP A 352 6.08 38.68 43.45
C ASP A 352 5.01 38.65 44.55
N ARG A 353 3.81 38.12 44.25
CA ARG A 353 2.76 37.89 45.25
C ARG A 353 3.20 36.90 46.33
N VAL A 354 3.89 35.82 45.98
CA VAL A 354 4.46 34.87 46.95
C VAL A 354 5.61 35.50 47.73
N ILE A 355 6.38 36.44 47.18
CA ILE A 355 7.42 37.19 47.89
C ILE A 355 6.79 38.19 48.88
N ASP A 356 5.70 38.86 48.52
CA ASP A 356 4.95 39.74 49.43
C ASP A 356 4.13 38.94 50.47
N GLU A 357 3.61 37.76 50.11
CA GLU A 357 3.09 36.77 51.06
C GLU A 357 4.20 36.26 51.97
N LEU A 358 5.40 35.94 51.48
CA LEU A 358 6.55 35.50 52.30
C LEU A 358 7.14 36.62 53.17
N ARG A 359 7.02 37.89 52.77
CA ARG A 359 7.30 39.07 53.62
C ARG A 359 6.28 39.25 54.74
N THR A 360 5.05 38.78 54.56
CA THR A 360 3.97 38.89 55.55
C THR A 360 3.70 37.59 56.32
N ASN A 361 4.20 36.45 55.83
CA ASN A 361 3.99 35.13 56.39
C ASN A 361 5.11 34.73 57.34
N LYS A 362 4.70 34.17 58.49
CA LYS A 362 5.44 34.16 59.74
C LYS A 362 6.53 33.07 59.82
N ASP A 363 6.81 32.37 58.72
CA ASP A 363 7.64 31.15 58.66
C ASP A 363 8.95 31.29 57.84
N VAL A 364 9.11 32.33 57.01
CA VAL A 364 10.44 32.73 56.47
C VAL A 364 11.42 33.05 57.61
N THR A 365 10.84 33.41 58.74
CA THR A 365 11.48 33.52 60.03
C THR A 365 12.38 32.32 60.37
N LYS A 366 12.17 31.08 59.90
CA LYS A 366 12.93 29.93 60.43
C LYS A 366 14.43 29.95 60.12
N VAL A 367 14.83 30.20 58.87
CA VAL A 367 16.26 30.31 58.49
C VAL A 367 16.87 31.63 59.00
N GLY A 368 16.04 32.66 59.19
CA GLY A 368 16.43 33.84 59.98
C GLY A 368 16.65 33.51 61.46
N LEU A 369 15.76 32.70 62.05
CA LEU A 369 15.73 32.38 63.47
C LEU A 369 16.95 31.57 63.86
N ASP A 370 17.36 30.57 63.09
CA ASP A 370 18.53 29.77 63.44
C ASP A 370 19.80 30.64 63.50
N ASN A 371 19.94 31.64 62.60
CA ASN A 371 21.02 32.62 62.63
C ASN A 371 20.85 33.68 63.76
N ILE A 372 19.62 34.10 64.06
CA ILE A 372 19.31 35.00 65.18
C ILE A 372 19.55 34.30 66.52
N HIS A 373 19.26 33.00 66.63
CA HIS A 373 19.41 32.18 67.83
C HIS A 373 20.89 31.98 68.15
N ASP A 374 21.70 31.59 67.17
CA ASP A 374 23.16 31.45 67.31
C ASP A 374 23.86 32.81 67.59
N ALA A 375 23.29 33.93 67.11
CA ALA A 375 23.75 35.28 67.44
C ALA A 375 23.34 35.76 68.85
N LEU A 376 22.14 35.38 69.32
CA LEU A 376 21.65 35.66 70.67
C LEU A 376 22.38 34.85 71.73
N GLU A 377 22.67 33.56 71.49
CA GLU A 377 23.50 32.73 72.38
C GLU A 377 24.92 33.28 72.53
N LYS A 378 25.44 33.98 71.50
CA LYS A 378 26.76 34.62 71.52
C LYS A 378 26.77 36.07 72.03
N GLY A 379 25.64 36.55 72.56
CA GLY A 379 25.54 37.84 73.25
C GLY A 379 25.74 39.06 72.36
N LEU A 380 25.37 38.98 71.08
CA LEU A 380 25.59 40.05 70.11
C LEU A 380 24.54 41.16 70.22
N ASN A 381 24.99 42.42 70.14
CA ASN A 381 24.14 43.62 70.05
C ASN A 381 23.09 43.46 68.93
N GLY A 382 21.82 43.78 69.20
CA GLY A 382 20.72 43.70 68.23
C GLY A 382 20.95 44.46 66.93
N GLU A 383 21.78 45.51 66.94
CA GLU A 383 22.25 46.21 65.74
C GLU A 383 23.04 45.29 64.78
N LEU A 384 23.88 44.39 65.32
CA LEU A 384 24.61 43.40 64.53
C LEU A 384 23.67 42.31 63.98
N ILE A 385 22.65 41.94 64.75
CA ILE A 385 21.63 40.97 64.33
C ILE A 385 20.83 41.54 63.15
N ASN A 386 20.35 42.78 63.25
CA ASN A 386 19.65 43.47 62.15
C ASN A 386 20.54 43.54 60.89
N ARG A 387 21.80 43.97 61.04
CA ARG A 387 22.75 44.00 59.91
C ARG A 387 22.95 42.62 59.27
N LYS A 388 22.99 41.53 60.05
CA LYS A 388 23.13 40.17 59.51
C LYS A 388 21.87 39.67 58.80
N ILE A 389 20.69 40.11 59.23
CA ILE A 389 19.42 39.86 58.53
C ILE A 389 19.41 40.59 57.19
N ASP A 390 19.80 41.87 57.16
CA ASP A 390 19.87 42.67 55.93
C ASP A 390 20.89 42.10 54.93
N GLU A 391 22.09 41.71 55.41
CA GLU A 391 23.10 41.00 54.59
C GLU A 391 22.56 39.70 53.98
N ALA A 392 21.80 38.90 54.76
CA ALA A 392 21.20 37.66 54.28
C ALA A 392 20.07 37.89 53.26
N ILE A 393 19.26 38.94 53.46
CA ILE A 393 18.19 39.34 52.52
C ILE A 393 18.79 39.80 51.19
N GLU A 394 19.84 40.62 51.19
CA GLU A 394 20.51 41.02 49.95
C GLU A 394 21.21 39.85 49.27
N GLN A 395 21.88 38.97 50.01
CA GLN A 395 22.47 37.76 49.42
C GLN A 395 21.43 36.85 48.76
N ALA A 396 20.23 36.73 49.35
CA ALA A 396 19.12 35.98 48.76
C ALA A 396 18.57 36.64 47.48
N LYS A 397 18.44 37.98 47.46
CA LYS A 397 18.08 38.73 46.24
C LYS A 397 19.10 38.53 45.12
N ILE A 398 20.39 38.67 45.42
CA ILE A 398 21.49 38.45 44.47
C ILE A 398 21.43 37.02 43.90
N ASN A 399 21.23 36.01 44.75
CA ASN A 399 21.14 34.61 44.32
C ASN A 399 19.92 34.37 43.39
N ASN A 400 18.75 34.92 43.73
CA ASN A 400 17.55 34.81 42.89
C ASN A 400 17.69 35.56 41.56
N GLN A 401 18.35 36.72 41.55
CA GLN A 401 18.62 37.48 40.33
C GLN A 401 19.62 36.73 39.43
N ASN A 402 20.70 36.19 39.99
CA ASN A 402 21.65 35.34 39.27
C ASN A 402 20.96 34.09 38.67
N ALA A 403 20.06 33.43 39.40
CA ALA A 403 19.29 32.29 38.89
C ALA A 403 18.33 32.70 37.76
N THR A 404 17.68 33.85 37.89
CA THR A 404 16.78 34.42 36.87
C THR A 404 17.54 34.76 35.60
N ASP A 405 18.72 35.37 35.71
CA ASP A 405 19.52 35.77 34.56
C ASP A 405 20.20 34.56 33.89
N ALA A 406 20.62 33.54 34.66
CA ALA A 406 21.06 32.25 34.12
C ALA A 406 19.94 31.51 33.35
N PHE A 407 18.69 31.59 33.83
CA PHE A 407 17.53 31.00 33.13
C PHE A 407 17.20 31.76 31.83
N LYS A 408 17.27 33.10 31.84
CA LYS A 408 17.13 33.91 30.60
C LYS A 408 18.23 33.59 29.58
N ASP A 409 19.49 33.48 30.03
CA ASP A 409 20.62 33.11 29.18
C ASP A 409 20.45 31.71 28.57
N ALA A 410 19.98 30.73 29.35
CA ALA A 410 19.65 29.40 28.84
C ALA A 410 18.54 29.42 27.78
N ILE A 411 17.47 30.18 28.00
CA ILE A 411 16.39 30.37 27.01
C ILE A 411 16.93 31.03 25.73
N ASN A 412 17.70 32.11 25.86
CA ASN A 412 18.27 32.82 24.71
C ASN A 412 19.20 31.91 23.89
N LYS A 413 20.08 31.14 24.54
CA LYS A 413 20.95 30.15 23.88
C LYS A 413 20.16 29.06 23.16
N GLN A 414 19.06 28.59 23.75
CA GLN A 414 18.17 27.62 23.11
C GLN A 414 17.45 28.23 21.90
N LEU A 415 16.98 29.47 21.99
CA LEU A 415 16.33 30.20 20.91
C LEU A 415 17.29 30.46 19.73
N GLU A 416 18.53 30.87 20.01
CA GLU A 416 19.58 31.00 18.97
C GLU A 416 19.94 29.66 18.32
N ALA A 417 20.02 28.57 19.10
CA ALA A 417 20.28 27.25 18.55
C ALA A 417 19.15 26.81 17.61
N GLN A 418 17.89 27.08 17.98
CA GLN A 418 16.74 26.81 17.13
C GLN A 418 16.70 27.70 15.88
N ALA A 419 17.08 28.98 15.99
CA ALA A 419 17.20 29.87 14.84
C ALA A 419 18.25 29.37 13.83
N ARG A 420 19.42 28.91 14.31
CA ARG A 420 20.47 28.31 13.47
C ARG A 420 20.05 27.00 12.81
N GLU A 421 19.24 26.16 13.46
CA GLU A 421 18.65 24.96 12.81
C GLU A 421 17.63 25.36 11.72
N ASN A 422 16.76 26.34 11.99
CA ASN A 422 15.80 26.83 11.00
C ASN A 422 16.49 27.43 9.76
N GLU A 423 17.58 28.17 9.94
CA GLU A 423 18.36 28.73 8.83
C GLU A 423 18.95 27.65 7.90
N LYS A 424 19.46 26.53 8.48
CA LYS A 424 19.89 25.37 7.70
C LYS A 424 18.74 24.76 6.89
N VAL A 425 17.57 24.59 7.50
CA VAL A 425 16.39 24.05 6.82
C VAL A 425 15.98 24.93 5.65
N VAL A 426 15.97 26.26 5.82
CA VAL A 426 15.69 27.23 4.74
C VAL A 426 16.72 27.12 3.61
N SER A 427 18.01 26.95 3.93
CA SER A 427 19.04 26.70 2.91
C SER A 427 18.77 25.41 2.14
N SER A 428 18.51 24.30 2.83
CA SER A 428 18.25 23.01 2.18
C SER A 428 17.00 23.02 1.30
N VAL A 429 15.95 23.78 1.67
CA VAL A 429 14.77 23.97 0.81
C VAL A 429 15.16 24.68 -0.49
N LYS A 430 15.98 25.73 -0.43
CA LYS A 430 16.47 26.47 -1.61
C LYS A 430 17.37 25.62 -2.51
N ASP A 431 18.16 24.73 -1.93
CA ASP A 431 18.98 23.77 -2.68
C ASP A 431 18.09 22.75 -3.42
N ILE A 432 17.00 22.28 -2.78
CA ILE A 432 15.99 21.41 -3.39
C ILE A 432 15.25 22.12 -4.53
N GLU A 433 14.81 23.37 -4.34
CA GLU A 433 14.18 24.18 -5.40
C GLU A 433 15.10 24.31 -6.63
N SER A 434 16.39 24.55 -6.39
CA SER A 434 17.41 24.67 -7.43
C SER A 434 17.62 23.35 -8.18
N ALA A 435 17.65 22.22 -7.46
CA ALA A 435 17.74 20.89 -8.06
C ALA A 435 16.50 20.51 -8.89
N ILE A 436 15.29 20.90 -8.45
CA ILE A 436 14.05 20.70 -9.20
C ILE A 436 14.07 21.51 -10.51
N ALA A 437 14.52 22.77 -10.48
CA ALA A 437 14.61 23.60 -11.67
C ALA A 437 15.63 23.04 -12.69
N GLU A 438 16.75 22.48 -12.23
CA GLU A 438 17.73 21.83 -13.09
C GLU A 438 17.20 20.52 -13.70
N LEU A 439 16.51 19.69 -12.93
CA LEU A 439 15.82 18.49 -13.45
C LEU A 439 14.78 18.83 -14.52
N GLN A 440 14.03 19.93 -14.36
CA GLN A 440 13.09 20.41 -15.37
C GLN A 440 13.80 20.83 -16.67
N ARG A 441 14.95 21.52 -16.57
CA ARG A 441 15.78 21.85 -17.74
C ARG A 441 16.30 20.62 -18.46
N GLN A 442 16.81 19.63 -17.73
CA GLN A 442 17.31 18.38 -18.32
C GLN A 442 16.17 17.61 -19.01
N GLN A 443 14.97 17.61 -18.43
CA GLN A 443 13.78 17.01 -19.04
C GLN A 443 13.35 17.73 -20.33
N GLU A 444 13.43 19.06 -20.38
CA GLU A 444 13.12 19.85 -21.57
C GLU A 444 14.16 19.65 -22.68
N GLN A 445 15.45 19.61 -22.34
CA GLN A 445 16.53 19.26 -23.27
C GLN A 445 16.35 17.85 -23.84
N ALA A 446 16.05 16.85 -23.00
CA ALA A 446 15.78 15.48 -23.45
C ALA A 446 14.56 15.40 -24.40
N ARG A 447 13.52 16.20 -24.16
CA ARG A 447 12.36 16.32 -25.06
C ARG A 447 12.72 16.98 -26.39
N ALA A 448 13.55 18.02 -26.38
CA ALA A 448 14.02 18.66 -27.60
C ALA A 448 14.86 17.70 -28.46
N GLN A 449 15.78 16.95 -27.83
CA GLN A 449 16.60 15.94 -28.48
C GLN A 449 15.74 14.79 -29.05
N ALA A 450 14.83 14.22 -28.27
CA ALA A 450 13.96 13.14 -28.74
C ALA A 450 13.08 13.55 -29.94
N LYS A 451 12.62 14.81 -29.98
CA LYS A 451 11.91 15.36 -31.15
C LYS A 451 12.81 15.52 -32.38
N ALA A 452 14.05 15.94 -32.19
CA ALA A 452 15.03 16.04 -33.28
C ALA A 452 15.40 14.65 -33.83
N ASP A 453 15.64 13.67 -32.97
CA ASP A 453 15.97 12.29 -33.35
C ASP A 453 14.80 11.59 -34.05
N ALA A 454 13.57 11.77 -33.55
CA ALA A 454 12.36 11.26 -34.19
C ALA A 454 12.19 11.83 -35.61
N LYS A 455 12.41 13.16 -35.78
CA LYS A 455 12.36 13.78 -37.10
C LYS A 455 13.46 13.23 -38.02
N ALA A 456 14.70 13.16 -37.56
CA ALA A 456 15.82 12.67 -38.36
C ALA A 456 15.65 11.20 -38.80
N ASN A 457 15.02 10.36 -37.98
CA ASN A 457 14.67 8.99 -38.36
C ASN A 457 13.51 8.95 -39.37
N THR A 458 12.50 9.81 -39.25
CA THR A 458 11.44 9.93 -40.26
C THR A 458 12.01 10.35 -41.61
N ASP A 459 12.87 11.37 -41.64
CA ASP A 459 13.51 11.87 -42.86
C ASP A 459 14.33 10.76 -43.56
N ARG A 460 15.08 9.94 -42.80
CA ARG A 460 15.81 8.77 -43.32
C ARG A 460 14.91 7.66 -43.88
N ILE A 461 13.74 7.42 -43.26
CA ILE A 461 12.79 6.41 -43.75
C ILE A 461 12.19 6.86 -45.08
N VAL A 462 11.87 8.15 -45.22
CA VAL A 462 11.39 8.72 -46.49
C VAL A 462 12.44 8.59 -47.59
N GLU A 463 13.69 8.96 -47.32
CA GLU A 463 14.81 8.84 -48.27
C GLU A 463 15.04 7.38 -48.72
N ALA A 464 14.95 6.42 -47.79
CA ALA A 464 15.07 4.99 -48.11
C ALA A 464 13.91 4.46 -48.98
N ILE A 465 12.67 4.92 -48.75
CA ILE A 465 11.51 4.56 -49.57
C ILE A 465 11.65 5.13 -50.99
N GLU A 466 12.11 6.38 -51.13
CA GLU A 466 12.36 6.98 -52.46
C GLU A 466 13.46 6.24 -53.24
N ALA A 467 14.49 5.74 -52.56
CA ALA A 467 15.53 4.92 -53.17
C ALA A 467 15.02 3.57 -53.68
N ILE A 468 14.29 2.82 -52.84
CA ILE A 468 13.72 1.51 -53.21
C ILE A 468 12.73 1.65 -54.37
N THR A 469 11.89 2.69 -54.34
CA THR A 469 10.90 2.94 -55.41
C THR A 469 11.57 3.19 -56.77
N LYS A 470 12.77 3.78 -56.79
CA LYS A 470 13.58 3.93 -58.02
C LYS A 470 14.22 2.62 -58.49
N GLU A 471 14.59 1.70 -57.60
CA GLU A 471 15.17 0.40 -57.98
C GLU A 471 14.13 -0.60 -58.51
N GLU A 472 12.88 -0.56 -58.00
CA GLU A 472 11.79 -1.42 -58.51
C GLU A 472 11.36 -1.09 -59.95
N GLU A 473 11.54 0.16 -60.43
CA GLU A 473 11.33 0.48 -61.84
C GLU A 473 12.35 -0.20 -62.79
N LEU A 474 13.49 -0.66 -62.26
CA LEU A 474 14.57 -1.28 -63.03
C LEU A 474 14.53 -2.81 -63.10
N THR A 475 13.70 -3.50 -62.29
CA THR A 475 13.76 -4.98 -62.17
C THR A 475 12.38 -5.67 -62.29
N LYS A 476 12.01 -6.11 -63.50
CA LYS A 476 10.83 -6.97 -63.77
C LYS A 476 11.15 -8.21 -64.61
N GLN A 477 11.53 -9.31 -63.93
CA GLN A 477 11.69 -10.72 -64.38
C GLN A 477 12.03 -11.56 -63.12
N GLU A 478 11.57 -12.81 -62.85
CA GLU A 478 10.62 -13.74 -63.49
C GLU A 478 9.67 -14.38 -62.43
N ASN A 479 8.90 -15.43 -62.77
CA ASN A 479 7.86 -16.05 -61.91
C ASN A 479 7.99 -17.58 -61.77
N THR A 480 7.49 -18.15 -60.65
CA THR A 480 7.07 -19.58 -60.51
C THR A 480 6.02 -19.76 -59.38
N GLU A 481 5.14 -20.78 -59.44
CA GLU A 481 3.87 -20.90 -58.66
C GLU A 481 3.59 -22.36 -58.16
N ILE A 482 2.91 -22.56 -57.00
CA ILE A 482 2.58 -23.88 -56.38
C ILE A 482 1.17 -23.85 -55.68
N LYS A 483 0.43 -24.99 -55.59
CA LYS A 483 -0.93 -25.14 -54.96
C LYS A 483 -1.15 -26.45 -54.15
N ILE A 484 -2.12 -26.47 -53.20
CA ILE A 484 -2.58 -27.62 -52.36
C ILE A 484 -4.09 -27.48 -51.95
N ASP A 485 -4.83 -28.58 -51.71
CA ASP A 485 -6.28 -28.67 -51.33
C ASP A 485 -6.59 -29.58 -50.07
N GLU A 486 -7.83 -29.53 -49.50
CA GLU A 486 -8.28 -30.20 -48.23
C GLU A 486 -9.64 -30.99 -48.27
N PRO A 487 -9.92 -32.00 -47.37
CA PRO A 487 -11.22 -32.71 -47.25
C PRO A 487 -11.89 -32.79 -45.83
N LYS A 488 -13.16 -33.28 -45.73
CA LYS A 488 -14.06 -33.32 -44.53
C LYS A 488 -14.54 -34.74 -44.07
N ILE A 489 -15.02 -34.90 -42.81
CA ILE A 489 -15.57 -36.17 -42.20
C ILE A 489 -16.72 -35.90 -41.17
N PRO A 490 -17.76 -36.77 -40.99
CA PRO A 490 -18.89 -36.61 -40.04
C PRO A 490 -18.81 -37.43 -38.70
N ILE A 491 -19.82 -37.29 -37.80
CA ILE A 491 -19.79 -37.71 -36.37
C ILE A 491 -21.04 -38.54 -35.95
N ASN A 492 -20.88 -39.50 -35.01
CA ASN A 492 -21.95 -40.17 -34.24
C ASN A 492 -21.57 -40.29 -32.73
N SER A 493 -22.55 -40.44 -31.82
CA SER A 493 -22.39 -40.30 -30.35
C SER A 493 -22.32 -41.60 -29.54
N VAL A 494 -21.65 -41.57 -28.37
CA VAL A 494 -21.53 -42.69 -27.40
C VAL A 494 -21.62 -42.15 -25.95
N ASN A 495 -22.17 -42.94 -25.02
CA ASN A 495 -22.41 -42.61 -23.61
C ASN A 495 -21.47 -43.42 -22.66
N VAL A 496 -21.05 -42.86 -21.52
CA VAL A 496 -20.01 -43.45 -20.62
C VAL A 496 -20.38 -43.34 -19.14
N SER A 497 -20.09 -44.39 -18.36
CA SER A 497 -20.28 -44.48 -16.90
C SER A 497 -18.97 -44.87 -16.20
N PHE A 498 -18.75 -44.40 -14.97
CA PHE A 498 -17.51 -44.59 -14.20
C PHE A 498 -17.66 -45.60 -13.05
N ALA A 499 -16.98 -46.75 -13.15
CA ALA A 499 -16.92 -47.79 -12.10
C ALA A 499 -15.70 -47.64 -11.18
N LYS A 500 -15.79 -48.14 -9.94
CA LYS A 500 -14.79 -47.97 -8.87
C LYS A 500 -13.73 -49.09 -8.76
N THR A 501 -13.67 -50.02 -9.70
CA THR A 501 -12.79 -51.20 -9.65
C THR A 501 -11.74 -51.16 -10.75
N CYS A 502 -10.48 -51.42 -10.39
CA CYS A 502 -9.35 -51.39 -11.31
C CYS A 502 -9.42 -52.51 -12.37
N PRO A 503 -8.95 -52.26 -13.60
CA PRO A 503 -8.84 -53.31 -14.62
C PRO A 503 -7.89 -54.43 -14.16
N PRO A 504 -8.15 -55.69 -14.52
CA PRO A 504 -7.21 -56.78 -14.31
C PRO A 504 -5.96 -56.61 -15.20
N ASP A 505 -4.85 -57.20 -14.77
CA ASP A 505 -3.57 -57.12 -15.47
C ASP A 505 -3.65 -57.77 -16.86
N THR A 506 -3.18 -57.05 -17.89
CA THR A 506 -3.27 -57.47 -19.29
C THR A 506 -1.91 -57.96 -19.78
N GLN A 507 -1.85 -59.19 -20.29
CA GLN A 507 -0.65 -59.71 -20.95
C GLN A 507 -0.71 -59.43 -22.46
N ILE A 508 0.35 -58.81 -22.98
CA ILE A 508 0.52 -58.61 -24.42
C ILE A 508 1.69 -59.48 -24.89
N PRO A 509 1.42 -60.56 -25.66
CA PRO A 509 2.47 -61.36 -26.27
C PRO A 509 3.09 -60.60 -27.44
N PHE A 510 4.41 -60.60 -27.53
CA PHE A 510 5.14 -60.10 -28.69
C PHE A 510 6.34 -61.02 -28.98
N SER A 511 6.70 -61.15 -30.25
CA SER A 511 7.74 -62.07 -30.70
C SER A 511 8.90 -61.28 -31.30
N ILE A 512 10.10 -61.48 -30.76
CA ILE A 512 11.34 -60.88 -31.28
C ILE A 512 12.34 -62.01 -31.49
N VAL A 513 12.85 -62.13 -32.73
CA VAL A 513 13.80 -63.17 -33.16
C VAL A 513 13.36 -64.59 -32.76
N GLY A 514 12.10 -64.93 -33.09
CA GLY A 514 11.56 -66.29 -32.90
C GLY A 514 11.29 -66.72 -31.45
N ARG A 515 11.56 -65.86 -30.46
CA ARG A 515 11.17 -66.09 -29.06
C ARG A 515 9.96 -65.22 -28.72
N GLN A 516 8.86 -65.87 -28.34
CA GLN A 516 7.70 -65.17 -27.76
C GLN A 516 8.02 -64.77 -26.32
N MET A 517 7.73 -63.52 -25.98
CA MET A 517 7.75 -63.03 -24.60
C MET A 517 6.42 -62.34 -24.30
N ASN A 518 5.88 -62.58 -23.10
CA ASN A 518 4.67 -61.91 -22.62
C ASN A 518 5.09 -60.77 -21.70
N ILE A 519 4.79 -59.52 -22.09
CA ILE A 519 4.83 -58.41 -21.14
C ILE A 519 3.47 -58.37 -20.43
N THR A 520 3.49 -58.57 -19.11
CA THR A 520 2.35 -58.31 -18.24
C THR A 520 2.36 -56.83 -17.87
N ILE A 521 1.36 -56.08 -18.34
CA ILE A 521 1.14 -54.70 -17.90
C ILE A 521 0.27 -54.76 -16.65
N SER A 522 0.90 -54.55 -15.49
CA SER A 522 0.17 -54.50 -14.22
C SER A 522 -0.40 -53.12 -13.96
N TYR A 523 -1.73 -53.03 -13.84
CA TYR A 523 -2.41 -51.76 -13.58
C TYR A 523 -2.47 -51.43 -12.09
N ALA A 524 -2.12 -52.37 -11.20
CA ALA A 524 -2.17 -52.21 -9.75
C ALA A 524 -1.43 -50.94 -9.26
N ASN A 525 -0.21 -50.69 -9.75
CA ASN A 525 0.60 -49.55 -9.34
C ASN A 525 0.02 -48.20 -9.85
N LEU A 526 -0.47 -48.17 -11.09
CA LEU A 526 -1.15 -47.00 -11.66
C LEU A 526 -2.46 -46.72 -10.89
N CYS A 527 -3.17 -47.77 -10.48
CA CYS A 527 -4.39 -47.64 -9.69
C CYS A 527 -4.15 -47.18 -8.26
N GLN A 528 -3.11 -47.68 -7.57
CA GLN A 528 -2.71 -47.14 -6.26
C GLN A 528 -2.35 -45.65 -6.37
N LEU A 529 -1.65 -45.23 -7.42
CA LEU A 529 -1.35 -43.82 -7.68
C LEU A 529 -2.63 -43.00 -7.94
N ALA A 530 -3.57 -43.50 -8.75
CA ALA A 530 -4.83 -42.83 -9.03
C ALA A 530 -5.74 -42.71 -7.77
N ILE A 531 -5.74 -43.72 -6.90
CA ILE A 531 -6.50 -43.70 -5.64
C ILE A 531 -5.82 -42.77 -4.63
N SER A 532 -4.49 -42.79 -4.49
CA SER A 532 -3.76 -41.90 -3.58
C SER A 532 -3.80 -40.44 -4.03
N LEU A 533 -3.88 -40.17 -5.33
CA LEU A 533 -4.12 -38.83 -5.89
C LEU A 533 -5.61 -38.45 -5.94
N SER A 534 -6.55 -39.31 -5.56
CA SER A 534 -8.00 -39.02 -5.71
C SER A 534 -8.47 -37.83 -4.88
N TRP A 535 -7.83 -37.52 -3.74
CA TRP A 535 -8.09 -36.30 -2.98
C TRP A 535 -7.57 -35.07 -3.71
N LEU A 536 -6.41 -35.18 -4.36
CA LEU A 536 -5.76 -34.10 -5.11
C LEU A 536 -6.53 -33.80 -6.40
N VAL A 537 -7.06 -34.83 -7.07
CA VAL A 537 -8.01 -34.68 -8.19
C VAL A 537 -9.33 -34.05 -7.74
N LYS A 538 -9.86 -34.40 -6.55
CA LYS A 538 -11.04 -33.72 -5.99
C LYS A 538 -10.75 -32.25 -5.67
N VAL A 539 -9.64 -31.95 -5.00
CA VAL A 539 -9.23 -30.56 -4.69
C VAL A 539 -9.00 -29.76 -5.96
N LEU A 540 -8.31 -30.30 -6.97
CA LEU A 540 -8.12 -29.65 -8.27
C LEU A 540 -9.43 -29.55 -9.07
N SER A 541 -10.36 -30.50 -8.95
CA SER A 541 -11.68 -30.43 -9.58
C SER A 541 -12.57 -29.39 -8.90
N THR A 542 -12.50 -29.25 -7.57
CA THR A 542 -13.18 -28.18 -6.82
C THR A 542 -12.54 -26.83 -7.07
N LEU A 543 -11.22 -26.74 -7.20
CA LEU A 543 -10.51 -25.52 -7.61
C LEU A 543 -10.79 -25.16 -9.07
N MET A 544 -10.84 -26.12 -9.99
CA MET A 544 -11.28 -25.91 -11.39
C MET A 544 -12.75 -25.46 -11.44
N ALA A 545 -13.64 -26.10 -10.68
CA ALA A 545 -15.03 -25.68 -10.59
C ALA A 545 -15.15 -24.27 -10.00
N ALA A 546 -14.39 -23.94 -8.95
CA ALA A 546 -14.32 -22.60 -8.39
C ALA A 546 -13.68 -21.59 -9.37
N TYR A 547 -12.69 -21.99 -10.16
CA TYR A 547 -12.03 -21.16 -11.18
C TYR A 547 -12.96 -20.85 -12.35
N ILE A 548 -13.71 -21.87 -12.82
CA ILE A 548 -14.77 -21.75 -13.82
C ILE A 548 -15.92 -20.87 -13.29
N LEU A 549 -16.32 -21.04 -12.03
CA LEU A 549 -17.36 -20.22 -11.37
C LEU A 549 -16.90 -18.79 -11.06
N THR A 550 -15.59 -18.54 -10.86
CA THR A 550 -15.03 -17.20 -10.65
C THR A 550 -14.61 -16.50 -11.94
N GLY A 551 -14.72 -17.18 -13.09
CA GLY A 551 -14.68 -16.57 -14.42
C GLY A 551 -13.35 -15.93 -14.81
N ILE A 552 -12.24 -16.28 -14.15
CA ILE A 552 -10.92 -15.71 -14.45
C ILE A 552 -10.42 -16.30 -15.77
N LYS A 553 -10.45 -15.50 -16.84
CA LYS A 553 -9.71 -15.79 -18.07
C LYS A 553 -8.29 -15.24 -17.98
N SER A 554 -7.32 -16.02 -18.42
CA SER A 554 -6.00 -15.54 -18.87
C SER A 554 -6.10 -14.95 -20.28
#